data_AF-A0A7W9LPU1-F1
#
_entry.id   AF-A0A7W9LPU1-F1
#
_cell.length_a   1.000
_cell.length_b   1.000
_cell.length_c   1.000
_cell.angle_alpha   90.00
_cell.angle_beta   90.00
_cell.angle_gamma   90.00
#
_symmetry.space_group_name_H-M   'P 1'
#
loop_
_entity.id
_entity.type
_entity.pdbx_description
1 polymer ?
#
loop_
_entity_poly.entity_id
_entity_poly.type
_entity_poly.pdbx_seq_one_letter_code
_entity_poly.pdbx_strand_id
1 'polypeptide(L)'
;MSMIFRAKAEKALDRAEDPRETLDYSYKKQLELLQKVRRGVADVATSRKRIEVQMTQLQSQSGKLQEQAQKALSLGREDLAREALTRRSGLQNQISDLEAQHQSLQGEEEKLTLAAQRLQAKVESFRTKKETIKASYTAAEAQTRIGEAFSGISEEMSDVGLAIQRAEDKTANMQARAGAIDELLASGALDDPTGTTKDDITLELDRLASTSDVELELSRMRQELSGGAEPPKQLEGNGAAPAADAAEPQRQREEGQL
;
A
#
# COMPACT_ATOMS: atom_id res chain seq x y z
N MET A 1 9.21 -33.94 13.13
CA MET A 1 7.73 -33.81 13.10
C MET A 1 7.19 -32.58 13.83
N SER A 2 7.87 -32.04 14.86
CA SER A 2 7.43 -30.84 15.61
C SER A 2 7.29 -29.56 14.75
N MET A 3 8.22 -29.32 13.82
CA MET A 3 8.23 -28.12 12.95
C MET A 3 6.98 -27.99 12.05
N ILE A 4 6.46 -29.09 11.50
CA ILE A 4 5.32 -29.06 10.56
C ILE A 4 4.01 -28.76 11.30
N PHE A 5 3.85 -29.28 12.51
CA PHE A 5 2.69 -28.97 13.35
C PHE A 5 2.74 -27.54 13.89
N ARG A 6 3.92 -27.03 14.26
CA ARG A 6 4.11 -25.63 14.66
C ARG A 6 3.83 -24.65 13.52
N ALA A 7 4.37 -24.91 12.33
CA ALA A 7 4.12 -24.11 11.14
C ALA A 7 2.63 -24.12 10.72
N LYS A 8 1.91 -25.25 10.89
CA LYS A 8 0.47 -25.30 10.64
C LYS A 8 -0.35 -24.55 11.70
N ALA A 9 0.12 -24.50 12.95
CA ALA A 9 -0.51 -23.76 14.03
C ALA A 9 -0.30 -22.25 13.88
N GLU A 10 0.91 -21.79 13.54
CA GLU A 10 1.21 -20.38 13.21
C GLU A 10 0.40 -19.93 11.99
N LYS A 11 0.38 -20.73 10.92
CA LYS A 11 -0.39 -20.41 9.71
C LYS A 11 -1.91 -20.42 9.91
N ALA A 12 -2.41 -21.09 10.95
CA ALA A 12 -3.81 -21.04 11.35
C ALA A 12 -4.10 -19.81 12.25
N LEU A 13 -3.11 -19.37 13.02
CA LEU A 13 -3.18 -18.17 13.86
C LEU A 13 -3.12 -16.89 13.01
N ASP A 14 -2.16 -16.79 12.08
CA ASP A 14 -2.06 -15.68 11.11
C ASP A 14 -3.31 -15.56 10.24
N ARG A 15 -3.95 -16.70 9.95
CA ARG A 15 -5.19 -16.76 9.18
C ARG A 15 -6.42 -16.36 10.00
N ALA A 16 -6.39 -16.58 11.32
CA ALA A 16 -7.39 -16.05 12.24
C ALA A 16 -7.25 -14.52 12.43
N GLU A 17 -6.07 -13.97 12.19
CA GLU A 17 -5.79 -12.53 12.20
C GLU A 17 -5.98 -11.86 10.83
N ASP A 18 -6.19 -12.62 9.74
CA ASP A 18 -6.38 -12.06 8.40
C ASP A 18 -7.69 -11.24 8.32
N PRO A 19 -7.61 -9.90 8.21
CA PRO A 19 -8.79 -9.04 8.16
C PRO A 19 -9.65 -9.32 6.92
N ARG A 20 -9.09 -9.95 5.87
CA ARG A 20 -9.82 -10.27 4.64
C ARG A 20 -10.94 -11.28 4.90
N GLU A 21 -10.66 -12.36 5.63
CA GLU A 21 -11.63 -13.44 5.90
C GLU A 21 -12.76 -12.95 6.84
N THR A 22 -12.41 -12.19 7.89
CA THR A 22 -13.38 -11.63 8.84
C THR A 22 -14.31 -10.61 8.20
N LEU A 23 -13.81 -9.78 7.29
CA LEU A 23 -14.63 -8.82 6.54
C LEU A 23 -15.55 -9.53 5.52
N ASP A 24 -15.08 -10.57 4.84
CA ASP A 24 -15.90 -11.37 3.92
C ASP A 24 -17.05 -12.08 4.68
N TYR A 25 -16.76 -12.64 5.86
CA TYR A 25 -17.78 -13.20 6.74
C TYR A 25 -18.81 -12.16 7.19
N SER A 26 -18.35 -11.00 7.64
CA SER A 26 -19.21 -9.91 8.08
C SER A 26 -20.11 -9.39 6.95
N TYR A 27 -19.57 -9.27 5.73
CA TYR A 27 -20.34 -8.90 4.55
C TYR A 27 -21.45 -9.91 4.24
N LYS A 28 -21.13 -11.21 4.28
CA LYS A 28 -22.13 -12.27 4.11
C LYS A 28 -23.25 -12.18 5.15
N LYS A 29 -22.90 -11.96 6.42
CA LYS A 29 -23.89 -11.78 7.49
C LYS A 29 -24.78 -10.55 7.27
N GLN A 30 -24.23 -9.45 6.79
CA GLN A 30 -25.00 -8.26 6.43
C GLN A 30 -25.97 -8.52 5.27
N LEU A 31 -25.57 -9.29 4.25
CA LEU A 31 -26.45 -9.71 3.16
C LEU A 31 -27.59 -10.61 3.65
N GLU A 32 -27.29 -11.59 4.50
CA GLU A 32 -28.30 -12.44 5.13
C GLU A 32 -29.32 -11.61 5.93
N LEU A 33 -28.85 -10.62 6.69
CA LEU A 33 -29.72 -9.71 7.43
C LEU A 33 -30.59 -8.86 6.50
N LEU A 34 -30.00 -8.30 5.43
CA LEU A 34 -30.75 -7.52 4.43
C LEU A 34 -31.86 -8.37 3.78
N GLN A 35 -31.57 -9.63 3.45
CA GLN A 35 -32.57 -10.55 2.91
C GLN A 35 -33.69 -10.84 3.91
N LYS A 36 -33.37 -11.04 5.20
CA LYS A 36 -34.37 -11.22 6.26
C LYS A 36 -35.27 -10.00 6.41
N VAL A 37 -34.70 -8.79 6.41
CA VAL A 37 -35.49 -7.54 6.50
C VAL A 37 -36.40 -7.40 5.29
N ARG A 38 -35.89 -7.62 4.07
CA ARG A 38 -36.71 -7.59 2.84
C ARG A 38 -37.86 -8.61 2.87
N ARG A 39 -37.62 -9.80 3.43
CA ARG A 39 -38.69 -10.79 3.64
C ARG A 39 -39.74 -10.30 4.64
N GLY A 40 -39.31 -9.73 5.77
CA GLY A 40 -40.22 -9.16 6.76
C GLY A 40 -41.10 -8.04 6.18
N VAL A 41 -40.54 -7.17 5.32
CA VAL A 41 -41.34 -6.16 4.58
C VAL A 41 -42.41 -6.84 3.72
N ALA A 42 -42.05 -7.88 2.98
CA ALA A 42 -43.00 -8.61 2.13
C ALA A 42 -44.10 -9.32 2.94
N ASP A 43 -43.77 -9.86 4.10
CA ASP A 43 -44.74 -10.52 4.99
C ASP A 43 -45.76 -9.52 5.56
N VAL A 44 -45.31 -8.31 5.93
CA VAL A 44 -46.19 -7.21 6.38
C VAL A 44 -47.07 -6.72 5.23
N ALA A 45 -46.49 -6.50 4.05
CA ALA A 45 -47.24 -6.09 2.85
C ALA A 45 -48.33 -7.12 2.47
N THR A 46 -48.00 -8.42 2.59
CA THR A 46 -48.95 -9.51 2.36
C THR A 46 -50.09 -9.47 3.37
N SER A 47 -49.78 -9.26 4.65
CA SER A 47 -50.76 -9.15 5.72
C SER A 47 -51.68 -7.95 5.51
N ARG A 48 -51.13 -6.78 5.17
CA ARG A 48 -51.90 -5.58 4.81
C ARG A 48 -52.83 -5.84 3.63
N LYS A 49 -52.34 -6.48 2.56
CA LYS A 49 -53.16 -6.78 1.39
C LYS A 49 -54.29 -7.75 1.70
N ARG A 50 -54.07 -8.72 2.60
CA ARG A 50 -55.14 -9.62 3.07
C ARG A 50 -56.25 -8.86 3.77
N ILE A 51 -55.92 -7.91 4.64
CA ILE A 51 -56.90 -7.03 5.31
C ILE A 51 -57.66 -6.20 4.26
N GLU A 52 -56.95 -5.63 3.29
CA GLU A 52 -57.57 -4.85 2.20
C GLU A 52 -58.61 -5.67 1.42
N VAL A 53 -58.31 -6.92 1.08
CA VAL A 53 -59.26 -7.83 0.41
C VAL A 53 -60.48 -8.11 1.28
N GLN A 54 -60.28 -8.34 2.59
CA GLN A 54 -61.40 -8.55 3.53
C GLN A 54 -62.29 -7.30 3.63
N MET A 55 -61.70 -6.11 3.72
CA MET A 55 -62.43 -4.84 3.72
C MET A 55 -63.27 -4.68 2.45
N THR A 56 -62.71 -4.93 1.26
CA THR A 56 -63.46 -4.84 -0.01
C THR A 56 -64.65 -5.79 -0.02
N GLN A 57 -64.51 -7.00 0.53
CA GLN A 57 -65.59 -7.97 0.63
C GLN A 57 -66.72 -7.50 1.57
N LEU A 58 -66.37 -6.91 2.72
CA LEU A 58 -67.35 -6.34 3.64
C LEU A 58 -68.03 -5.09 3.08
N GLN A 59 -67.30 -4.23 2.38
CA GLN A 59 -67.84 -3.05 1.70
C GLN A 59 -68.86 -3.45 0.64
N SER A 60 -68.58 -4.48 -0.16
CA SER A 60 -69.54 -5.03 -1.13
C SER A 60 -70.81 -5.56 -0.43
N GLN A 61 -70.68 -6.25 0.71
CA GLN A 61 -71.84 -6.71 1.47
C GLN A 61 -72.66 -5.55 2.07
N SER A 62 -71.98 -4.52 2.58
CA SER A 62 -72.58 -3.28 3.08
C SER A 62 -73.39 -2.58 1.97
N GLY A 63 -72.83 -2.48 0.76
CA GLY A 63 -73.50 -1.94 -0.42
C GLY A 63 -74.78 -2.71 -0.78
N LYS A 64 -74.74 -4.04 -0.78
CA LYS A 64 -75.94 -4.87 -1.02
C LYS A 64 -77.03 -4.64 0.02
N LEU A 65 -76.68 -4.53 1.30
CA LEU A 65 -77.63 -4.22 2.36
C LEU A 65 -78.24 -2.81 2.20
N GLN A 66 -77.44 -1.86 1.72
CA GLN A 66 -77.93 -0.51 1.39
C GLN A 66 -78.95 -0.54 0.23
N GLU A 67 -78.67 -1.26 -0.85
CA GLU A 67 -79.61 -1.44 -1.97
C GLU A 67 -80.90 -2.14 -1.52
N GLN A 68 -80.78 -3.18 -0.68
CA GLN A 68 -81.93 -3.89 -0.12
C GLN A 68 -82.79 -2.97 0.76
N ALA A 69 -82.17 -2.13 1.60
CA ALA A 69 -82.89 -1.16 2.43
C ALA A 69 -83.64 -0.13 1.56
N GLN A 70 -82.99 0.41 0.52
CA GLN A 70 -83.63 1.35 -0.41
C GLN A 70 -84.82 0.71 -1.14
N LYS A 71 -84.66 -0.54 -1.60
CA LYS A 71 -85.75 -1.30 -2.23
C LYS A 71 -86.91 -1.55 -1.26
N ALA A 72 -86.63 -1.94 -0.02
CA ALA A 72 -87.66 -2.16 1.00
C ALA A 72 -88.46 -0.88 1.28
N LEU A 73 -87.79 0.27 1.40
CA LEU A 73 -88.44 1.58 1.55
C LEU A 73 -89.33 1.93 0.36
N SER A 74 -88.87 1.67 -0.87
CA SER A 74 -89.68 1.92 -2.08
C SER A 74 -90.96 1.08 -2.14
N LEU A 75 -90.98 -0.05 -1.43
CA LEU A 75 -92.13 -0.95 -1.31
C LEU A 75 -92.96 -0.71 -0.03
N GLY A 76 -92.65 0.34 0.75
CA GLY A 76 -93.34 0.67 1.99
C GLY A 76 -93.06 -0.31 3.15
N ARG A 77 -92.02 -1.15 3.05
CA ARG A 77 -91.63 -2.12 4.08
C ARG A 77 -90.52 -1.57 4.97
N GLU A 78 -90.89 -0.68 5.89
CA GLU A 78 -89.94 0.00 6.78
C GLU A 78 -89.24 -0.94 7.77
N ASP A 79 -89.93 -2.00 8.19
CA ASP A 79 -89.41 -3.06 9.06
C ASP A 79 -88.19 -3.75 8.44
N LEU A 80 -88.31 -4.20 7.18
CA LEU A 80 -87.22 -4.82 6.43
C LEU A 80 -86.08 -3.83 6.15
N ALA A 81 -86.41 -2.56 5.87
CA ALA A 81 -85.41 -1.53 5.69
C ALA A 81 -84.58 -1.30 6.96
N ARG A 82 -85.24 -1.24 8.13
CA ARG A 82 -84.57 -1.07 9.43
C ARG A 82 -83.68 -2.26 9.78
N GLU A 83 -84.11 -3.49 9.47
CA GLU A 83 -83.30 -4.69 9.67
C GLU A 83 -82.05 -4.68 8.79
N ALA A 84 -82.20 -4.37 7.49
CA ALA A 84 -81.07 -4.28 6.56
C ALA A 84 -80.05 -3.22 6.98
N LEU A 85 -80.53 -2.04 7.43
CA LEU A 85 -79.66 -0.98 7.95
C LEU A 85 -78.97 -1.36 9.27
N THR A 86 -79.65 -2.08 10.16
CA THR A 86 -79.04 -2.61 11.38
C THR A 86 -77.87 -3.56 11.07
N ARG A 87 -78.07 -4.49 10.13
CA ARG A 87 -77.00 -5.37 9.66
C ARG A 87 -75.86 -4.60 9.01
N ARG A 88 -76.18 -3.59 8.20
CA ARG A 88 -75.18 -2.72 7.54
C ARG A 88 -74.32 -1.99 8.57
N SER A 89 -74.94 -1.47 9.63
CA SER A 89 -74.25 -0.81 10.73
C SER A 89 -73.21 -1.74 11.38
N GLY A 90 -73.57 -3.01 11.61
CA GLY A 90 -72.64 -4.02 12.11
C GLY A 90 -71.44 -4.25 11.18
N LEU A 91 -71.65 -4.34 9.86
CA LEU A 91 -70.55 -4.45 8.90
C LEU A 91 -69.68 -3.18 8.86
N GLN A 92 -70.29 -2.00 9.01
CA GLN A 92 -69.55 -0.75 9.00
C GLN A 92 -68.58 -0.65 10.18
N ASN A 93 -68.97 -1.14 11.36
CA ASN A 93 -68.06 -1.20 12.51
C ASN A 93 -66.86 -2.13 12.22
N GLN A 94 -67.10 -3.31 11.64
CA GLN A 94 -66.03 -4.23 11.26
C GLN A 94 -65.09 -3.64 10.20
N ILE A 95 -65.63 -2.87 9.24
CA ILE A 95 -64.83 -2.17 8.23
C ILE A 95 -63.93 -1.13 8.92
N SER A 96 -64.46 -0.32 9.83
CA SER A 96 -63.68 0.67 10.57
C SER A 96 -62.54 0.04 11.38
N ASP A 97 -62.79 -1.11 12.02
CA ASP A 97 -61.75 -1.84 12.76
C ASP A 97 -60.63 -2.35 11.84
N LEU A 98 -60.98 -2.87 10.66
CA LEU A 98 -60.01 -3.31 9.66
C LEU A 98 -59.25 -2.14 9.02
N GLU A 99 -59.90 -0.99 8.81
CA GLU A 99 -59.25 0.24 8.32
C GLU A 99 -58.15 0.70 9.28
N ALA A 100 -58.42 0.70 10.59
CA ALA A 100 -57.41 1.03 11.59
C ALA A 100 -56.22 0.05 11.57
N GLN A 101 -56.49 -1.25 11.45
CA GLN A 101 -55.44 -2.26 11.32
C GLN A 101 -54.62 -2.11 10.02
N HIS A 102 -55.29 -1.82 8.90
CA HIS A 102 -54.65 -1.59 7.61
C HIS A 102 -53.70 -0.39 7.66
N GLN A 103 -54.13 0.73 8.26
CA GLN A 103 -53.29 1.92 8.45
C GLN A 103 -52.09 1.63 9.35
N SER A 104 -52.27 0.85 10.42
CA SER A 104 -51.16 0.43 11.29
C SER A 104 -50.12 -0.38 10.51
N LEU A 105 -50.55 -1.39 9.75
CA LEU A 105 -49.66 -2.21 8.93
C LEU A 105 -48.99 -1.41 7.81
N GLN A 106 -49.69 -0.45 7.22
CA GLN A 106 -49.10 0.45 6.23
C GLN A 106 -47.95 1.27 6.84
N GLY A 107 -48.17 1.87 8.02
CA GLY A 107 -47.12 2.60 8.72
C GLY A 107 -45.93 1.72 9.11
N GLU A 108 -46.16 0.46 9.47
CA GLU A 108 -45.10 -0.52 9.73
C GLU A 108 -44.32 -0.90 8.46
N GLU A 109 -45.04 -1.16 7.34
CA GLU A 109 -44.44 -1.46 6.04
C GLU A 109 -43.51 -0.34 5.57
N GLU A 110 -43.96 0.92 5.68
CA GLU A 110 -43.18 2.10 5.31
C GLU A 110 -41.90 2.22 6.16
N LYS A 111 -42.02 2.05 7.49
CA LYS A 111 -40.88 2.07 8.41
C LYS A 111 -39.87 0.98 8.08
N LEU A 112 -40.32 -0.25 7.84
CA LEU A 112 -39.46 -1.38 7.49
C LEU A 112 -38.80 -1.19 6.12
N THR A 113 -39.53 -0.61 5.16
CA THR A 113 -39.00 -0.29 3.82
C THR A 113 -37.85 0.72 3.92
N LEU A 114 -38.03 1.80 4.68
CA LEU A 114 -36.96 2.78 4.94
C LEU A 114 -35.78 2.15 5.68
N ALA A 115 -36.03 1.27 6.65
CA ALA A 115 -34.97 0.54 7.33
C ALA A 115 -34.19 -0.38 6.39
N ALA A 116 -34.88 -1.07 5.46
CA ALA A 116 -34.27 -1.93 4.45
C ALA A 116 -33.37 -1.13 3.49
N GLN A 117 -33.83 0.03 3.03
CA GLN A 117 -33.04 0.92 2.16
C GLN A 117 -31.77 1.42 2.87
N ARG A 118 -31.90 1.85 4.13
CA ARG A 118 -30.76 2.27 4.95
C ARG A 118 -29.76 1.14 5.17
N LEU A 119 -30.25 -0.08 5.44
CA LEU A 119 -29.40 -1.25 5.59
C LEU A 119 -28.67 -1.57 4.29
N GLN A 120 -29.35 -1.52 3.15
CA GLN A 120 -28.75 -1.72 1.84
C GLN A 120 -27.59 -0.73 1.59
N ALA A 121 -27.82 0.57 1.83
CA ALA A 121 -26.77 1.58 1.67
C ALA A 121 -25.56 1.30 2.59
N LYS A 122 -25.79 0.84 3.82
CA LYS A 122 -24.72 0.43 4.74
C LYS A 122 -23.96 -0.80 4.22
N VAL A 123 -24.65 -1.80 3.69
CA VAL A 123 -24.03 -3.00 3.09
C VAL A 123 -23.16 -2.63 1.88
N GLU A 124 -23.63 -1.72 1.02
CA GLU A 124 -22.86 -1.23 -0.13
C GLU A 124 -21.61 -0.43 0.28
N SER A 125 -21.75 0.43 1.28
CA SER A 125 -20.60 1.14 1.88
C SER A 125 -19.59 0.16 2.49
N PHE A 126 -20.07 -0.86 3.20
CA PHE A 126 -19.22 -1.90 3.78
C PHE A 126 -18.50 -2.71 2.71
N ARG A 127 -19.16 -3.06 1.60
CA ARG A 127 -18.54 -3.73 0.45
C ARG A 127 -17.34 -2.94 -0.06
N THR A 128 -17.51 -1.64 -0.26
CA THR A 128 -16.44 -0.76 -0.76
C THR A 128 -15.28 -0.70 0.23
N LYS A 129 -15.56 -0.44 1.51
CA LYS A 129 -14.54 -0.41 2.57
C LYS A 129 -13.78 -1.73 2.69
N LYS A 130 -14.49 -2.85 2.59
CA LYS A 130 -13.89 -4.19 2.59
C LYS A 130 -12.86 -4.31 1.47
N GLU A 131 -13.24 -4.03 0.22
CA GLU A 131 -12.30 -4.15 -0.91
C GLU A 131 -11.10 -3.20 -0.77
N THR A 132 -11.31 -1.98 -0.26
CA THR A 132 -10.20 -1.06 0.06
C THR A 132 -9.26 -1.65 1.10
N ILE A 133 -9.78 -2.17 2.22
CA ILE A 133 -8.96 -2.76 3.28
C ILE A 133 -8.22 -4.00 2.76
N LYS A 134 -8.88 -4.86 1.96
CA LYS A 134 -8.23 -6.03 1.35
C LYS A 134 -7.07 -5.63 0.44
N ALA A 135 -7.24 -4.58 -0.36
CA ALA A 135 -6.20 -4.04 -1.22
C ALA A 135 -5.04 -3.44 -0.42
N SER A 136 -5.33 -2.59 0.58
CA SER A 136 -4.32 -1.99 1.46
C SER A 136 -3.53 -3.05 2.24
N TYR A 137 -4.21 -4.08 2.74
CA TYR A 137 -3.55 -5.19 3.42
C TYR A 137 -2.61 -5.95 2.48
N THR A 138 -3.05 -6.24 1.25
CA THR A 138 -2.22 -6.92 0.24
C THR A 138 -1.00 -6.08 -0.14
N ALA A 139 -1.16 -4.76 -0.25
CA ALA A 139 -0.05 -3.85 -0.51
C ALA A 139 0.95 -3.80 0.66
N ALA A 140 0.46 -3.74 1.90
CA ALA A 140 1.30 -3.79 3.10
C ALA A 140 2.03 -5.13 3.22
N GLU A 141 1.36 -6.25 2.96
CA GLU A 141 1.97 -7.60 2.92
C GLU A 141 3.11 -7.67 1.89
N ALA A 142 2.90 -7.10 0.69
CA ALA A 142 3.94 -7.03 -0.33
C ALA A 142 5.12 -6.13 0.08
N GLN A 143 4.87 -4.98 0.71
CA GLN A 143 5.91 -4.08 1.21
C GLN A 143 6.76 -4.76 2.29
N THR A 144 6.14 -5.44 3.24
CA THR A 144 6.86 -6.21 4.27
C THR A 144 7.74 -7.28 3.64
N ARG A 145 7.20 -8.06 2.70
CA ARG A 145 7.96 -9.12 2.02
C ARG A 145 9.15 -8.57 1.21
N ILE A 146 8.99 -7.40 0.57
CA ILE A 146 10.10 -6.73 -0.13
C ILE A 146 11.17 -6.25 0.87
N GLY A 147 10.75 -5.67 1.99
CA GLY A 147 11.65 -5.23 3.05
C GLY A 147 12.47 -6.38 3.64
N GLU A 148 11.81 -7.51 3.94
CA GLU A 148 12.45 -8.75 4.43
C GLU A 148 13.42 -9.34 3.40
N ALA A 149 13.03 -9.35 2.12
CA ALA A 149 13.91 -9.81 1.05
C ALA A 149 15.15 -8.93 0.92
N PHE A 150 14.99 -7.60 1.02
CA PHE A 150 16.11 -6.66 0.95
C PHE A 150 17.02 -6.76 2.17
N SER A 151 16.48 -6.91 3.38
CA SER A 151 17.30 -7.12 4.58
C SER A 151 18.05 -8.44 4.51
N GLY A 152 17.41 -9.53 4.03
CA GLY A 152 18.06 -10.82 3.86
C GLY A 152 19.20 -10.78 2.83
N ILE A 153 19.00 -10.10 1.70
CA ILE A 153 20.07 -9.87 0.71
C ILE A 153 21.18 -9.01 1.30
N SER A 154 20.86 -7.98 2.09
CA SER A 154 21.86 -7.10 2.69
C SER A 154 22.74 -7.83 3.72
N GLU A 155 22.16 -8.77 4.47
CA GLU A 155 22.89 -9.63 5.40
C GLU A 155 23.83 -10.58 4.63
N GLU A 156 23.33 -11.24 3.58
CA GLU A 156 24.14 -12.10 2.71
C GLU A 156 25.26 -11.33 2.00
N MET A 157 24.98 -10.12 1.50
CA MET A 157 25.98 -9.27 0.86
C MET A 157 27.04 -8.76 1.84
N SER A 158 26.66 -8.45 3.09
CA SER A 158 27.61 -8.10 4.16
C SER A 158 28.57 -9.26 4.43
N ASP A 159 28.05 -10.48 4.53
CA ASP A 159 28.86 -11.67 4.75
C ASP A 159 29.83 -11.96 3.60
N VAL A 160 29.38 -11.78 2.36
CA VAL A 160 30.23 -11.90 1.16
C VAL A 160 31.31 -10.81 1.13
N GLY A 161 30.98 -9.56 1.48
CA GLY A 161 31.94 -8.46 1.55
C GLY A 161 33.07 -8.74 2.55
N LEU A 162 32.73 -9.25 3.74
CA LEU A 162 33.72 -9.68 4.74
C LEU A 162 34.59 -10.85 4.25
N ALA A 163 34.02 -11.77 3.46
CA ALA A 163 34.79 -12.86 2.88
C ALA A 163 35.80 -12.38 1.82
N ILE A 164 35.40 -11.42 0.98
CA ILE A 164 36.29 -10.80 -0.03
C ILE A 164 37.43 -10.04 0.65
N GLN A 165 37.12 -9.20 1.64
CA GLN A 165 38.15 -8.43 2.36
C GLN A 165 39.20 -9.36 3.01
N ARG A 166 38.80 -10.47 3.62
CA ARG A 166 39.74 -11.47 4.16
C ARG A 166 40.62 -12.10 3.08
N ALA A 167 40.06 -12.34 1.88
CA ALA A 167 40.82 -12.90 0.77
C ALA A 167 41.86 -11.89 0.23
N GLU A 168 41.49 -10.61 0.14
CA GLU A 168 42.40 -9.52 -0.23
C GLU A 168 43.51 -9.34 0.80
N ASP A 169 43.18 -9.25 2.10
CA ASP A 169 44.16 -9.12 3.18
C ASP A 169 45.17 -10.29 3.17
N LYS A 170 44.68 -11.51 2.93
CA LYS A 170 45.54 -12.69 2.85
C LYS A 170 46.45 -12.66 1.62
N THR A 171 45.95 -12.16 0.50
CA THR A 171 46.72 -11.99 -0.74
C THR A 171 47.78 -10.92 -0.55
N ALA A 172 47.44 -9.77 0.02
CA ALA A 172 48.37 -8.70 0.33
C ALA A 172 49.46 -9.16 1.31
N ASN A 173 49.10 -9.93 2.34
CA ASN A 173 50.07 -10.52 3.27
C ASN A 173 50.99 -11.52 2.56
N MET A 174 50.46 -12.36 1.67
CA MET A 174 51.25 -13.28 0.86
C MET A 174 52.22 -12.55 -0.07
N GLN A 175 51.77 -11.47 -0.71
CA GLN A 175 52.60 -10.61 -1.56
C GLN A 175 53.67 -9.87 -0.75
N ALA A 176 53.34 -9.34 0.43
CA ALA A 176 54.32 -8.70 1.32
C ALA A 176 55.37 -9.71 1.82
N ARG A 177 54.97 -10.94 2.13
CA ARG A 177 55.90 -12.03 2.46
C ARG A 177 56.79 -12.40 1.27
N ALA A 178 56.22 -12.50 0.07
CA ALA A 178 56.99 -12.79 -1.14
C ALA A 178 58.03 -11.68 -1.39
N GLY A 179 57.63 -10.40 -1.33
CA GLY A 179 58.54 -9.27 -1.45
C GLY A 179 59.63 -9.24 -0.38
N ALA A 180 59.31 -9.55 0.88
CA ALA A 180 60.30 -9.67 1.95
C ALA A 180 61.28 -10.84 1.71
N ILE A 181 60.82 -11.95 1.13
CA ILE A 181 61.68 -13.07 0.73
C ILE A 181 62.60 -12.65 -0.42
N ASP A 182 62.09 -11.94 -1.42
CA ASP A 182 62.88 -11.41 -2.54
C ASP A 182 63.95 -10.42 -2.05
N GLU A 183 63.63 -9.53 -1.10
CA GLU A 183 64.60 -8.61 -0.46
C GLU A 183 65.64 -9.36 0.39
N LEU A 184 65.25 -10.39 1.12
CA LEU A 184 66.18 -11.23 1.88
C LEU A 184 67.11 -12.05 0.97
N LEU A 185 66.64 -12.48 -0.20
CA LEU A 185 67.44 -13.14 -1.22
C LEU A 185 68.40 -12.16 -1.90
N ALA A 186 67.95 -10.94 -2.21
CA ALA A 186 68.77 -9.88 -2.80
C ALA A 186 69.84 -9.33 -1.85
N SER A 187 69.56 -9.27 -0.55
CA SER A 187 70.52 -8.86 0.49
C SER A 187 71.50 -9.96 0.90
N GLY A 188 71.33 -11.20 0.39
CA GLY A 188 72.20 -12.33 0.65
C GLY A 188 72.03 -12.96 2.04
N ALA A 189 70.91 -12.68 2.73
CA ALA A 189 70.63 -13.22 4.06
C ALA A 189 69.95 -14.61 4.03
N LEU A 190 69.43 -15.02 2.88
CA LEU A 190 68.87 -16.35 2.63
C LEU A 190 69.76 -17.10 1.64
N ASP A 191 70.31 -18.25 2.05
CA ASP A 191 70.99 -19.18 1.15
C ASP A 191 69.98 -19.87 0.24
N ASP A 192 70.17 -19.73 -1.07
CA ASP A 192 69.38 -20.45 -2.09
C ASP A 192 69.74 -21.95 -2.08
N PRO A 193 68.80 -22.85 -1.71
CA PRO A 193 69.07 -24.28 -1.70
C PRO A 193 69.18 -24.90 -3.10
N THR A 194 69.00 -24.14 -4.19
CA THR A 194 69.14 -24.63 -5.58
C THR A 194 70.51 -24.37 -6.23
N GLY A 195 71.48 -23.83 -5.49
CA GLY A 195 72.90 -24.03 -5.80
C GLY A 195 73.40 -23.40 -7.10
N THR A 196 73.14 -22.11 -7.29
CA THR A 196 73.93 -21.29 -8.23
C THR A 196 74.57 -20.13 -7.47
N THR A 197 75.82 -20.34 -7.08
CA THR A 197 76.73 -19.33 -6.53
C THR A 197 76.78 -18.16 -7.51
N LYS A 198 76.15 -17.02 -7.17
CA LYS A 198 76.39 -15.77 -7.90
C LYS A 198 77.79 -15.30 -7.52
N ASP A 199 78.65 -15.29 -8.52
CA ASP A 199 80.07 -14.95 -8.44
C ASP A 199 80.26 -13.54 -7.85
N ASP A 200 81.15 -13.41 -6.86
CA ASP A 200 81.49 -12.16 -6.12
C ASP A 200 81.78 -10.97 -7.06
N ILE A 201 82.26 -11.25 -8.26
CA ILE A 201 82.57 -10.27 -9.31
C ILE A 201 81.32 -9.55 -9.81
N THR A 202 80.18 -10.24 -9.88
CA THR A 202 78.91 -9.68 -10.37
C THR A 202 78.35 -8.64 -9.39
N LEU A 203 78.53 -8.89 -8.09
CA LEU A 203 78.13 -7.98 -7.01
C LEU A 203 79.00 -6.72 -6.93
N GLU A 204 80.30 -6.82 -7.22
CA GLU A 204 81.17 -5.64 -7.34
C GLU A 204 80.86 -4.79 -8.58
N LEU A 205 80.49 -5.41 -9.71
CA LEU A 205 80.12 -4.70 -10.94
C LEU A 205 78.82 -3.90 -10.79
N ASP A 206 77.78 -4.44 -10.13
CA ASP A 206 76.52 -3.72 -9.88
C ASP A 206 76.71 -2.55 -8.90
N ARG A 207 77.61 -2.69 -7.91
CA ARG A 207 78.01 -1.57 -7.03
C ARG A 207 78.75 -0.47 -7.79
N LEU A 208 79.64 -0.82 -8.72
CA LEU A 208 80.33 0.17 -9.54
C LEU A 208 79.39 0.87 -10.54
N ALA A 209 78.43 0.14 -11.12
CA ALA A 209 77.42 0.71 -12.01
C ALA A 209 76.51 1.72 -11.28
N SER A 210 76.02 1.37 -10.09
CA SER A 210 75.22 2.28 -9.27
C SER A 210 76.00 3.51 -8.78
N THR A 211 77.31 3.39 -8.54
CA THR A 211 78.17 4.54 -8.22
C THR A 211 78.34 5.46 -9.44
N SER A 212 78.56 4.89 -10.62
CA SER A 212 78.71 5.63 -11.89
C SER A 212 77.43 6.41 -12.27
N ASP A 213 76.26 5.80 -12.11
CA ASP A 213 74.98 6.46 -12.42
C ASP A 213 74.70 7.62 -11.46
N VAL A 214 75.01 7.47 -10.17
CA VAL A 214 74.89 8.53 -9.16
C VAL A 214 75.88 9.68 -9.45
N GLU A 215 77.10 9.38 -9.87
CA GLU A 215 78.10 10.40 -10.26
C GLU A 215 77.62 11.21 -11.49
N LEU A 216 77.00 10.53 -12.46
CA LEU A 216 76.43 11.15 -13.66
C LEU A 216 75.28 12.10 -13.30
N GLU A 217 74.41 11.67 -12.38
CA GLU A 217 73.26 12.46 -11.92
C GLU A 217 73.69 13.65 -11.02
N LEU A 218 74.72 13.48 -10.18
CA LEU A 218 75.37 14.57 -9.44
C LEU A 218 76.04 15.60 -10.36
N SER A 219 76.64 15.15 -11.47
CA SER A 219 77.26 16.06 -12.45
C SER A 219 76.21 16.91 -13.18
N ARG A 220 75.05 16.32 -13.52
CA ARG A 220 73.89 17.04 -14.06
C ARG A 220 73.36 18.06 -13.06
N MET A 221 73.17 17.67 -11.81
CA MET A 221 72.65 18.55 -10.78
C MET A 221 73.63 19.70 -10.46
N ARG A 222 74.96 19.48 -10.55
CA ARG A 222 75.98 20.54 -10.45
C ARG A 222 75.97 21.50 -11.64
N GLN A 223 75.70 21.03 -12.85
CA GLN A 223 75.55 21.90 -14.03
C GLN A 223 74.28 22.75 -13.92
N GLU A 224 73.19 22.19 -13.42
CA GLU A 224 71.95 22.95 -13.13
C GLU A 224 72.16 23.99 -12.02
N LEU A 225 72.99 23.70 -11.00
CA LEU A 225 73.26 24.63 -9.90
C LEU A 225 74.33 25.70 -10.22
N SER A 226 75.24 25.47 -11.18
CA SER A 226 76.30 26.43 -11.55
C SER A 226 75.97 27.30 -12.75
N GLY A 227 74.84 27.05 -13.42
CA GLY A 227 74.33 27.86 -14.54
C GLY A 227 73.44 29.05 -14.16
N GLY A 228 73.30 29.38 -12.87
CA GLY A 228 72.37 30.41 -12.39
C GLY A 228 72.96 31.42 -11.40
N ALA A 229 73.70 32.42 -11.90
CA ALA A 229 74.11 33.67 -11.21
C ALA A 229 74.86 34.55 -12.24
N GLU A 230 74.49 35.78 -12.61
CA GLU A 230 73.94 36.87 -11.81
C GLU A 230 73.30 38.02 -12.67
N PRO A 231 72.61 39.00 -12.04
CA PRO A 231 71.56 39.90 -12.57
C PRO A 231 72.11 41.32 -12.87
N PRO A 232 71.39 42.46 -12.73
CA PRO A 232 69.95 42.76 -12.68
C PRO A 232 69.51 43.86 -13.68
N LYS A 233 68.20 44.13 -13.79
CA LYS A 233 67.66 45.49 -13.92
C LYS A 233 66.15 45.54 -13.65
N GLN A 234 65.80 46.40 -12.70
CA GLN A 234 64.45 46.87 -12.39
C GLN A 234 63.94 47.80 -13.51
N LEU A 235 62.61 47.99 -13.57
CA LEU A 235 61.81 49.19 -13.92
C LEU A 235 60.34 48.70 -14.09
N GLU A 236 59.41 48.99 -13.17
CA GLU A 236 58.48 50.14 -13.20
C GLU A 236 57.55 50.22 -14.42
N GLY A 237 56.25 50.44 -14.15
CA GLY A 237 55.40 51.22 -15.07
C GLY A 237 54.14 50.55 -15.62
N ASN A 238 53.05 50.65 -14.85
CA ASN A 238 51.76 51.25 -15.25
C ASN A 238 51.27 51.15 -16.71
N GLY A 239 50.05 50.61 -16.89
CA GLY A 239 49.24 50.74 -18.10
C GLY A 239 48.07 49.75 -18.07
N ALA A 240 46.92 50.14 -17.52
CA ALA A 240 45.79 50.70 -18.27
C ALA A 240 45.05 49.65 -19.13
N ALA A 241 43.78 49.47 -18.75
CA ALA A 241 42.70 48.67 -19.35
C ALA A 241 42.34 49.13 -20.79
N PRO A 242 41.14 48.87 -21.37
CA PRO A 242 40.01 47.98 -21.06
C PRO A 242 39.45 47.29 -22.33
N ALA A 243 38.23 46.74 -22.24
CA ALA A 243 37.12 46.77 -23.23
C ALA A 243 36.44 45.39 -23.29
N ALA A 244 35.23 45.23 -22.76
CA ALA A 244 33.94 45.75 -23.24
C ALA A 244 33.36 44.92 -24.39
N ASP A 245 32.25 44.24 -24.10
CA ASP A 245 30.98 44.38 -24.83
C ASP A 245 29.88 43.81 -23.90
N ALA A 246 29.09 44.68 -23.27
CA ALA A 246 27.80 45.19 -23.77
C ALA A 246 26.74 44.08 -23.80
N ALA A 247 25.75 44.16 -22.90
CA ALA A 247 24.48 44.87 -23.11
C ALA A 247 23.45 43.94 -23.77
N GLU A 248 22.19 43.88 -23.39
CA GLU A 248 21.42 44.56 -22.35
C GLU A 248 20.10 43.77 -22.19
N PRO A 249 19.30 44.08 -21.15
CA PRO A 249 18.10 43.36 -20.72
C PRO A 249 16.83 44.01 -21.28
N GLN A 250 15.69 43.75 -20.61
CA GLN A 250 14.35 44.38 -20.72
C GLN A 250 13.36 43.61 -21.62
N ARG A 251 12.07 43.50 -21.32
CA ARG A 251 11.20 43.98 -20.24
C ARG A 251 9.82 43.30 -20.43
N GLN A 252 9.10 43.15 -19.32
CA GLN A 252 7.66 43.39 -19.12
C GLN A 252 6.61 42.79 -20.08
N ARG A 253 5.63 42.12 -19.47
CA ARG A 253 4.17 42.44 -19.47
C ARG A 253 3.52 41.47 -18.48
N GLU A 254 3.11 41.87 -17.29
CA GLU A 254 1.83 42.52 -16.91
C GLU A 254 0.57 41.71 -17.17
N GLU A 255 -0.40 41.93 -16.26
CA GLU A 255 -1.78 41.42 -16.18
C GLU A 255 -1.91 39.99 -15.59
N GLY A 256 -2.69 39.71 -14.54
CA GLY A 256 -3.66 40.51 -13.80
C GLY A 256 -4.78 39.59 -13.30
N GLN A 257 -4.90 39.47 -11.97
CA GLN A 257 -6.11 39.31 -11.15
C GLN A 257 -7.24 38.34 -11.61
N LEU A 258 -7.55 37.34 -10.78
CA LEU A 258 -8.71 37.29 -9.87
C LEU A 258 -8.70 35.99 -9.05
#